data_AF-A0AAV1A245-F1
#
_entry.id   AF-A0AAV1A245-F1
#
_cell.length_a   1.000
_cell.length_b   1.000
_cell.length_c   1.000
_cell.angle_alpha   90.00
_cell.angle_beta   90.00
_cell.angle_gamma   90.00
#
_symmetry.space_group_name_H-M   'P 1'
#
loop_
_entity.id
_entity.type
_entity.pdbx_description
1 polymer ?
#
loop_
_entity_poly.entity_id
_entity_poly.type
_entity_poly.pdbx_seq_one_letter_code
_entity_poly.pdbx_strand_id
1 'polypeptide(L)'
;MDCVNAILNAFCQMSGQHFSVDKTRILFSKNTLMHIKKELIHLSGFKETSDLGKYLGIPLIGKDLRAKDFNYLLENIKTKLTNWRATNLSFAGRVALAKSVIEDIPMYSMMSCALPKESLNDIQRLQRNFVWGDIVEVKRVHNVKWSTLATPKMIGV
;
A
#
# COMPACT_ATOMS: atom_id res chain seq x y z
N MET A 1 -26.11 -19.45 0.78
CA MET A 1 -24.65 -19.70 0.86
C MET A 1 -24.29 -21.15 0.51
N ASP A 2 -25.25 -22.06 0.52
CA ASP A 2 -25.02 -23.49 0.34
C ASP A 2 -24.39 -23.84 -1.00
N CYS A 3 -24.78 -23.14 -2.07
CA CYS A 3 -24.16 -23.30 -3.39
C CYS A 3 -22.66 -22.93 -3.38
N VAL A 4 -22.28 -21.82 -2.73
CA VAL A 4 -20.88 -21.37 -2.64
C VAL A 4 -20.05 -22.37 -1.84
N ASN A 5 -20.57 -22.83 -0.70
CA ASN A 5 -19.90 -23.84 0.12
C ASN A 5 -19.81 -25.19 -0.60
N ALA A 6 -20.84 -25.59 -1.35
CA ALA A 6 -20.82 -26.81 -2.16
C ALA A 6 -19.74 -26.74 -3.24
N ILE A 7 -19.61 -25.61 -3.94
CA ILE A 7 -18.56 -25.41 -4.96
C ILE A 7 -17.17 -25.42 -4.32
N LEU A 8 -16.98 -24.73 -3.18
CA LEU A 8 -15.71 -24.74 -2.46
C LEU A 8 -15.33 -26.15 -2.00
N ASN A 9 -16.30 -26.91 -1.47
CA ASN A 9 -16.08 -28.29 -1.05
C ASN A 9 -15.76 -29.21 -2.25
N ALA A 10 -16.45 -29.04 -3.38
CA ALA A 10 -16.14 -29.78 -4.60
C ALA A 10 -14.71 -29.47 -5.08
N PHE A 11 -14.32 -28.19 -5.10
CA PHE A 11 -12.94 -27.81 -5.42
C PHE A 11 -11.92 -28.43 -4.46
N CYS A 12 -12.20 -28.44 -3.15
CA CYS A 12 -11.34 -29.08 -2.15
C CYS A 12 -11.17 -30.57 -2.40
N GLN A 13 -12.27 -31.27 -2.71
CA GLN A 13 -12.24 -32.71 -3.02
C GLN A 13 -11.44 -33.01 -4.29
N MET A 14 -11.56 -32.17 -5.32
CA MET A 14 -10.85 -32.36 -6.59
C MET A 14 -9.37 -31.99 -6.52
N SER A 15 -9.02 -30.93 -5.78
CA SER A 15 -7.65 -30.42 -5.69
C SER A 15 -6.83 -31.05 -4.56
N GLY A 16 -7.49 -31.71 -3.59
CA GLY A 16 -6.86 -32.16 -2.35
C GLY A 16 -6.49 -31.02 -1.38
N GLN A 17 -6.92 -29.79 -1.65
CA GLN A 17 -6.67 -28.63 -0.78
C GLN A 17 -7.84 -28.41 0.18
N HIS A 18 -7.57 -27.75 1.31
CA HIS A 18 -8.61 -27.30 2.26
C HIS A 18 -8.54 -25.79 2.44
N PHE A 19 -9.70 -25.12 2.41
CA PHE A 19 -9.80 -23.73 2.81
C PHE A 19 -9.91 -23.61 4.33
N SER A 20 -9.34 -22.55 4.90
CA SER A 20 -9.37 -22.32 6.35
C SER A 20 -10.52 -21.40 6.71
N VAL A 21 -11.54 -21.95 7.38
CA VAL A 21 -12.69 -21.20 7.92
C VAL A 21 -12.24 -20.06 8.83
N ASP A 22 -11.15 -20.25 9.59
CA ASP A 22 -10.60 -19.23 10.47
C ASP A 22 -9.96 -18.05 9.74
N LYS A 23 -9.35 -18.29 8.57
CA LYS A 23 -8.75 -17.22 7.76
C LYS A 23 -9.80 -16.51 6.89
N THR A 24 -10.90 -17.20 6.57
CA THR A 24 -12.00 -16.64 5.77
C THR A 24 -12.83 -15.64 6.57
N ARG A 25 -13.17 -14.52 5.93
CA ARG A 25 -13.98 -13.44 6.51
C ARG A 25 -15.02 -12.96 5.51
N ILE A 26 -16.14 -12.47 6.01
CA ILE A 26 -17.17 -11.83 5.19
C ILE A 26 -17.25 -10.35 5.57
N LEU A 27 -17.19 -9.48 4.56
CA LEU A 27 -17.49 -8.06 4.68
C LEU A 27 -18.85 -7.80 4.02
N PHE A 28 -19.77 -7.19 4.77
CA PHE A 28 -21.07 -6.80 4.24
C PHE A 28 -21.11 -5.32 3.88
N SER A 29 -21.89 -4.98 2.85
CA SER A 29 -22.19 -3.57 2.55
C SER A 29 -22.95 -2.91 3.69
N LYS A 30 -22.83 -1.59 3.82
CA LYS A 30 -23.56 -0.79 4.81
C LYS A 30 -25.08 -0.92 4.68
N ASN A 31 -25.56 -1.22 3.48
CA ASN A 31 -26.99 -1.32 3.18
C ASN A 31 -27.57 -2.72 3.39
N THR A 32 -26.78 -3.70 3.86
CA THR A 32 -27.27 -5.07 4.09
C THR A 32 -28.06 -5.15 5.40
N LEU A 33 -29.31 -5.62 5.31
CA LEU A 33 -30.20 -5.79 6.47
C LEU A 33 -29.62 -6.77 7.49
N MET A 34 -29.80 -6.47 8.79
CA MET A 34 -29.19 -7.25 9.88
C MET A 34 -29.65 -8.71 9.91
N HIS A 35 -30.90 -8.99 9.54
CA HIS A 35 -31.40 -10.38 9.50
C HIS A 35 -30.67 -11.20 8.43
N ILE A 36 -30.45 -10.63 7.24
CA ILE A 36 -29.71 -11.27 6.14
C ILE A 36 -28.26 -11.54 6.55
N LYS A 37 -27.62 -10.58 7.25
CA LYS A 37 -26.24 -10.79 7.74
C LYS A 37 -26.14 -12.00 8.67
N LYS A 38 -27.03 -12.08 9.66
CA LYS A 38 -27.04 -13.18 10.64
C LYS A 38 -27.30 -14.53 9.96
N GLU A 39 -28.23 -14.57 9.03
CA GLU A 39 -28.53 -15.77 8.24
C GLU A 39 -27.30 -16.23 7.44
N LEU A 40 -26.65 -15.31 6.72
CA LEU A 40 -25.46 -15.62 5.92
C LEU A 40 -24.26 -16.05 6.78
N ILE A 41 -24.06 -15.45 7.94
CA ILE A 41 -23.03 -15.85 8.90
C ILE A 41 -23.31 -17.27 9.41
N HIS A 42 -24.56 -17.57 9.80
CA HIS A 42 -24.93 -18.90 10.27
C HIS A 42 -24.76 -19.96 9.18
N LEU A 43 -25.21 -19.69 7.94
CA LEU A 43 -25.11 -20.65 6.84
C LEU A 43 -23.66 -20.88 6.39
N SER A 44 -22.81 -19.86 6.47
CA SER A 44 -21.42 -19.97 6.01
C SER A 44 -20.45 -20.48 7.08
N GLY A 45 -20.70 -20.18 8.36
CA GLY A 45 -19.74 -20.40 9.45
C GLY A 45 -18.56 -19.42 9.46
N PHE A 46 -18.57 -18.40 8.59
CA PHE A 46 -17.50 -17.41 8.50
C PHE A 46 -17.72 -16.25 9.49
N LYS A 47 -16.63 -15.61 9.89
CA LYS A 47 -16.66 -14.46 10.81
C LYS A 47 -16.88 -13.16 10.02
N GLU A 48 -17.84 -12.32 10.46
CA GLU A 48 -17.99 -10.96 9.93
C GLU A 48 -16.75 -10.13 10.27
N THR A 49 -16.32 -9.29 9.33
CA THR A 49 -15.28 -8.28 9.55
C THR A 49 -15.75 -6.93 9.04
N SER A 50 -15.29 -5.86 9.68
CA SER A 50 -15.47 -4.48 9.21
C SER A 50 -14.32 -4.02 8.30
N ASP A 51 -13.21 -4.75 8.29
CA ASP A 51 -12.01 -4.50 7.48
C ASP A 51 -11.44 -5.82 6.95
N LEU A 52 -11.16 -5.87 5.64
CA LEU A 52 -10.52 -7.03 5.00
C LEU A 52 -9.00 -7.03 5.19
N GLY A 53 -8.45 -5.96 5.78
CA GLY A 53 -7.04 -5.84 6.05
C GLY A 53 -6.23 -5.62 4.78
N LYS A 54 -5.04 -6.23 4.69
CA LYS A 54 -4.15 -6.09 3.53
C LYS A 54 -4.08 -7.40 2.75
N TYR A 55 -4.16 -7.29 1.43
CA TYR A 55 -3.88 -8.37 0.50
C TYR A 55 -2.68 -7.98 -0.37
N LEU A 56 -1.66 -8.83 -0.37
CA LEU A 56 -0.37 -8.57 -1.03
C LEU A 56 0.24 -7.21 -0.65
N GLY A 57 -0.01 -6.75 0.58
CA GLY A 57 0.50 -5.46 1.08
C GLY A 57 -0.36 -4.23 0.73
N ILE A 58 -1.39 -4.40 -0.10
CA ILE A 58 -2.36 -3.34 -0.45
C ILE A 58 -3.61 -3.51 0.42
N PRO A 59 -4.12 -2.44 1.05
CA PRO A 59 -5.33 -2.52 1.86
C PRO A 59 -6.54 -2.83 0.97
N LEU A 60 -7.31 -3.86 1.33
CA LEU A 60 -8.55 -4.26 0.67
C LEU A 60 -9.70 -3.39 1.17
N ILE A 61 -9.87 -2.22 0.54
CA ILE A 61 -10.82 -1.21 0.99
C ILE A 61 -12.10 -1.31 0.17
N GLY A 62 -13.20 -1.73 0.80
CA GLY A 62 -14.53 -1.78 0.19
C GLY A 62 -15.28 -0.43 0.18
N LYS A 63 -14.56 0.69 0.16
CA LYS A 63 -15.08 2.07 0.23
C LYS A 63 -14.15 3.00 -0.57
N ASP A 64 -14.55 4.26 -0.72
CA ASP A 64 -13.70 5.27 -1.35
C ASP A 64 -12.37 5.46 -0.59
N LEU A 65 -11.29 5.50 -1.37
CA LEU A 65 -9.92 5.63 -0.89
C LEU A 65 -9.65 7.07 -0.44
N ARG A 66 -9.16 7.24 0.79
CA ARG A 66 -8.77 8.55 1.34
C ARG A 66 -7.26 8.61 1.51
N ALA A 67 -6.70 9.82 1.59
CA ALA A 67 -5.26 10.02 1.83
C ALA A 67 -4.72 9.24 3.04
N LYS A 68 -5.51 9.16 4.12
CA LYS A 68 -5.17 8.40 5.35
C LYS A 68 -4.94 6.92 5.10
N ASP A 69 -5.63 6.34 4.12
CA ASP A 69 -5.54 4.92 3.82
C ASP A 69 -4.19 4.57 3.14
N PHE A 70 -3.43 5.57 2.67
CA PHE A 70 -2.09 5.44 2.10
C PHE A 70 -0.96 5.78 3.08
N ASN A 71 -1.27 6.08 4.34
CA ASN A 71 -0.26 6.38 5.37
C ASN A 71 0.73 5.23 5.55
N TYR A 72 0.31 3.98 5.32
CA TYR A 72 1.21 2.82 5.36
C TYR A 72 2.35 2.92 4.33
N LEU A 73 2.13 3.57 3.18
CA LEU A 73 3.19 3.80 2.19
C LEU A 73 4.20 4.81 2.70
N LEU A 74 3.71 5.90 3.30
CA LEU A 74 4.57 6.91 3.91
C LEU A 74 5.42 6.31 5.03
N GLU A 75 4.84 5.47 5.88
CA GLU A 75 5.57 4.77 6.94
C GLU A 75 6.59 3.77 6.38
N ASN A 76 6.23 2.99 5.35
CA ASN A 76 7.15 2.07 4.68
C ASN A 76 8.34 2.81 4.05
N ILE A 77 8.10 3.97 3.44
CA ILE A 77 9.16 4.80 2.87
C ILE A 77 10.02 5.39 4.00
N LYS A 78 9.41 5.98 5.03
CA LYS A 78 10.13 6.54 6.18
C LYS A 78 11.03 5.51 6.85
N THR A 79 10.52 4.31 7.11
CA THR A 79 11.29 3.23 7.76
C THR A 79 12.48 2.77 6.91
N LYS A 80 12.31 2.67 5.58
CA LYS A 80 13.44 2.40 4.67
C LYS A 80 14.45 3.53 4.66
N LEU A 81 13.98 4.78 4.63
CA LEU A 81 14.84 5.96 4.67
C LEU A 81 15.62 6.09 5.98
N THR A 82 15.01 5.79 7.13
CA THR A 82 15.71 5.82 8.42
C THR A 82 16.78 4.72 8.53
N ASN A 83 16.53 3.56 7.91
CA ASN A 83 17.50 2.47 7.86
C ASN A 83 18.71 2.82 6.99
N TRP A 84 18.53 3.67 5.97
CA TRP A 84 19.63 4.16 5.14
C TRP A 84 20.18 5.46 5.71
N ARG A 85 21.29 5.36 6.47
CA ARG A 85 22.01 6.55 6.95
C ARG A 85 22.42 7.43 5.76
N ALA A 86 21.64 8.49 5.50
CA ALA A 86 21.89 9.43 4.40
C ALA A 86 23.28 10.12 4.49
N THR A 87 23.88 10.09 5.68
CA THR A 87 25.23 10.57 5.99
C THR A 87 26.34 9.74 5.34
N ASN A 88 26.11 8.46 5.06
CA ASN A 88 27.11 7.54 4.51
C ASN A 88 27.06 7.43 2.99
N LEU A 89 26.14 8.15 2.34
CA LEU A 89 25.89 8.07 0.91
C LEU A 89 26.29 9.36 0.22
N SER A 90 26.97 9.22 -0.93
CA SER A 90 27.20 10.34 -1.84
C SER A 90 25.88 10.87 -2.39
N PHE A 91 25.87 12.10 -2.92
CA PHE A 91 24.69 12.69 -3.55
C PHE A 91 24.13 11.79 -4.67
N ALA A 92 25.01 11.30 -5.56
CA ALA A 92 24.64 10.37 -6.62
C ALA A 92 24.07 9.05 -6.06
N GLY A 93 24.64 8.51 -4.98
CA GLY A 93 24.12 7.31 -4.32
C GLY A 93 22.71 7.52 -3.74
N ARG A 94 22.44 8.69 -3.14
CA ARG A 94 21.09 9.02 -2.64
C ARG A 94 20.08 9.17 -3.76
N VAL A 95 20.45 9.80 -4.88
CA VAL A 95 19.58 9.89 -6.06
C VAL A 95 19.29 8.51 -6.65
N ALA A 96 20.30 7.65 -6.76
CA ALA A 96 20.14 6.29 -7.27
C ALA A 96 19.18 5.46 -6.40
N LEU A 97 19.38 5.48 -5.07
CA LEU A 97 18.51 4.76 -4.13
C LEU A 97 17.09 5.33 -4.07
N ALA A 98 16.96 6.66 -4.16
CA ALA A 98 15.65 7.30 -4.21
C ALA A 98 14.87 6.82 -5.44
N LYS A 99 15.51 6.76 -6.60
CA LYS A 99 14.88 6.27 -7.84
C LYS A 99 14.56 4.78 -7.76
N SER A 100 15.50 3.95 -7.31
CA SER A 100 15.32 2.49 -7.37
C SER A 100 14.43 1.91 -6.27
N VAL A 101 14.10 2.64 -5.20
CA VAL A 101 13.30 2.06 -4.10
C VAL A 101 12.14 2.95 -3.66
N ILE A 102 12.32 4.28 -3.63
CA ILE A 102 11.23 5.17 -3.19
C ILE A 102 10.16 5.30 -4.29
N GLU A 103 10.54 5.18 -5.57
CA GLU A 103 9.59 5.22 -6.69
C GLU A 103 8.84 3.89 -6.87
N ASP A 104 9.47 2.75 -6.59
CA ASP A 104 8.85 1.42 -6.77
C ASP A 104 7.70 1.14 -5.80
N ILE A 105 7.81 1.59 -4.54
CA ILE A 105 6.79 1.38 -3.49
C ILE A 105 5.42 1.97 -3.85
N PRO A 106 5.31 3.26 -4.21
CA PRO A 106 4.04 3.82 -4.66
C PRO A 106 3.62 3.26 -6.02
N MET A 107 4.56 2.91 -6.90
CA MET A 107 4.25 2.36 -8.22
C MET A 107 3.47 1.04 -8.10
N TYR A 108 3.88 0.14 -7.22
CA TYR A 108 3.13 -1.10 -6.95
C TYR A 108 1.69 -0.83 -6.50
N SER A 109 1.50 0.12 -5.57
CA SER A 109 0.16 0.48 -5.10
C SER A 109 -0.68 1.18 -6.17
N MET A 110 -0.04 1.94 -7.07
CA MET A 110 -0.68 2.62 -8.18
C MET A 110 -1.22 1.66 -9.25
N MET A 111 -0.64 0.45 -9.37
CA MET A 111 -1.15 -0.57 -10.29
C MET A 111 -2.56 -1.04 -9.91
N SER A 112 -2.89 -1.04 -8.61
CA SER A 112 -4.21 -1.44 -8.12
C SER A 112 -5.15 -0.27 -7.84
N CYS A 113 -4.62 0.89 -7.43
CA CYS A 113 -5.42 1.99 -6.89
C CYS A 113 -4.80 3.36 -7.22
N ALA A 114 -5.64 4.35 -7.57
CA ALA A 114 -5.16 5.71 -7.77
C ALA A 114 -4.75 6.36 -6.42
N LEU A 115 -3.53 6.93 -6.36
CA LEU A 115 -3.09 7.66 -5.18
C LEU A 115 -3.66 9.10 -5.15
N PRO A 116 -4.17 9.58 -4.01
CA PRO A 116 -4.51 10.98 -3.81
C PRO A 116 -3.29 11.88 -3.99
N LYS A 117 -3.53 13.08 -4.54
CA LYS A 117 -2.47 14.08 -4.76
C LYS A 117 -1.73 14.45 -3.47
N GLU A 118 -2.44 14.52 -2.35
CA GLU A 118 -1.87 14.79 -1.02
C GLU A 118 -0.80 13.77 -0.65
N SER A 119 -1.13 12.47 -0.74
CA SER A 119 -0.20 11.37 -0.44
C SER A 119 1.00 11.38 -1.39
N LEU A 120 0.80 11.71 -2.67
CA LEU A 120 1.88 11.82 -3.64
C LEU A 120 2.84 12.98 -3.29
N ASN A 121 2.30 14.13 -2.89
CA ASN A 121 3.10 15.28 -2.47
C ASN A 121 3.94 14.95 -1.22
N ASP A 122 3.38 14.21 -0.26
CA ASP A 122 4.11 13.77 0.93
C ASP A 122 5.25 12.79 0.59
N ILE A 123 5.01 11.87 -0.35
CA ILE A 123 6.05 10.96 -0.84
C ILE A 123 7.18 11.75 -1.52
N GLN A 124 6.85 12.68 -2.42
CA GLN A 124 7.83 13.53 -3.09
C GLN A 124 8.63 14.38 -2.09
N ARG A 125 7.99 14.85 -1.02
CA ARG A 125 8.67 15.58 0.07
C ARG A 125 9.69 14.68 0.79
N LEU A 126 9.32 13.45 1.12
CA LEU A 126 10.25 12.48 1.74
C LEU A 126 11.43 12.16 0.82
N GLN A 127 11.16 11.92 -0.47
CA GLN A 127 12.19 11.66 -1.48
C GLN A 127 13.18 12.84 -1.58
N ARG A 128 12.66 14.07 -1.65
CA ARG A 128 13.47 15.29 -1.72
C ARG A 128 14.35 15.47 -0.50
N ASN A 129 13.79 15.32 0.70
CA ASN A 129 14.54 15.46 1.95
C ASN A 129 15.68 14.44 2.01
N PHE A 130 15.43 13.19 1.59
CA PHE A 130 16.46 12.15 1.54
C PHE A 130 17.57 12.49 0.55
N VAL A 131 17.24 12.90 -0.68
CA VAL A 131 18.22 13.24 -1.72
C VAL A 131 19.15 14.37 -1.26
N TRP A 132 18.59 15.41 -0.63
CA TRP A 132 19.39 16.52 -0.10
C TRP A 132 20.11 16.20 1.20
N GLY A 133 19.70 15.13 1.88
CA GLY A 133 20.24 14.78 3.20
C GLY A 133 19.81 15.79 4.27
N ASP A 134 18.64 16.39 4.09
CA ASP A 134 18.03 17.29 5.07
C ASP A 134 17.57 16.45 6.27
N ILE A 135 18.10 16.75 7.44
CA ILE A 135 17.66 16.17 8.72
C ILE A 135 16.67 17.18 9.32
N VAL A 136 15.76 16.72 10.19
CA VAL A 136 14.72 17.54 10.84
C VAL A 136 15.27 18.85 11.43
N GLU A 137 16.53 18.85 11.86
CA GLU A 137 17.20 20.00 12.50
C GLU A 137 18.19 20.74 11.58
N VAL A 138 18.64 20.16 10.46
CA VAL A 138 19.69 20.74 9.60
C VAL A 138 19.30 20.62 8.12
N LYS A 139 19.04 21.77 7.49
CA LYS A 139 18.88 21.88 6.04
C LYS A 139 20.25 22.06 5.38
N ARG A 140 20.56 21.23 4.39
CA ARG A 140 21.78 21.35 3.59
C ARG A 140 21.54 22.28 2.41
N VAL A 141 22.62 22.81 1.82
CA VAL A 141 22.52 23.66 0.63
C VAL A 141 22.08 22.81 -0.57
N HIS A 142 21.03 23.25 -1.27
CA HIS A 142 20.50 22.57 -2.45
C HIS A 142 21.14 23.16 -3.72
N ASN A 143 22.17 22.51 -4.24
CA ASN A 143 22.93 23.02 -5.39
C ASN A 143 22.23 22.84 -6.74
N VAL A 144 21.18 22.01 -6.82
CA VAL A 144 20.41 21.77 -8.05
C VAL A 144 18.92 21.87 -7.74
N LYS A 145 18.14 22.48 -8.64
CA LYS A 145 16.69 22.59 -8.50
C LYS A 145 16.05 21.20 -8.54
N TRP A 146 15.06 20.96 -7.69
CA TRP A 146 14.34 19.68 -7.66
C TRP A 146 13.69 19.36 -9.02
N SER A 147 13.14 20.36 -9.70
CA SER A 147 12.55 20.18 -11.03
C SER A 147 13.54 19.61 -12.04
N THR A 148 14.80 20.02 -11.98
CA THR A 148 15.89 19.50 -12.83
C THR A 148 16.27 18.05 -12.51
N LEU A 149 16.07 17.60 -11.27
CA LEU A 149 16.31 16.19 -10.91
C LEU A 149 15.13 15.29 -11.25
N ALA A 150 13.92 15.85 -11.20
CA ALA A 150 12.68 15.15 -11.49
C ALA A 150 12.35 15.06 -12.99
N THR A 151 13.12 15.74 -13.86
CA THR A 151 12.95 15.58 -15.31
C THR A 151 13.33 14.17 -15.75
N PRO A 152 12.52 13.54 -16.63
CA PRO A 152 12.87 12.28 -17.26
C PRO A 152 14.22 12.37 -17.98
N LYS A 153 15.00 11.28 -17.96
CA LYS A 153 16.28 11.18 -18.69
C LYS A 153 16.14 11.37 -20.21
N MET A 154 14.93 11.24 -20.75
CA MET A 154 14.66 11.48 -22.17
C MET A 154 14.58 12.98 -22.50
N ILE A 155 14.26 13.82 -21.52
CA ILE A 155 13.99 15.26 -21.69
C ILE A 155 15.15 16.11 -21.14
N GLY A 156 15.87 15.63 -20.13
CA GLY A 156 17.10 16.23 -19.60
C GLY A 156 18.33 15.40 -19.97
N VAL A 157 19.48 16.10 -20.13
CA VAL A 157 20.80 15.60 -20.57
C VAL A 157 21.16 14.18 -20.12
#